data_AF-A0A6L0WKB3-F1
#
_entry.id   AF-A0A6L0WKB3-F1
#
_cell.length_a   1.000
_cell.length_b   1.000
_cell.length_c   1.000
_cell.angle_alpha   90.00
_cell.angle_beta   90.00
_cell.angle_gamma   90.00
#
_symmetry.space_group_name_H-M   'P 1'
#
loop_
_entity.id
_entity.type
_entity.pdbx_description
1 polymer ?
#
loop_
_entity_poly.entity_id
_entity_poly.type
_entity_poly.pdbx_seq_one_letter_code
_entity_poly.pdbx_strand_id
1 'polypeptide(L)'
;MLARQEKKSTAFSFLHFRAGERFYQGHWGSVADMQAQFDAFTEAAQTTLSKRISRPYLRGTPIPGLTLFNNDLGLQSPLVQCSYPLIVAQRLLLFPDYLRHFHTICGRENVPCDFYADIDLPGESAAGAEKMLLEVLNYLEVRLPGVGFTDPFFLVLTNAVPSRDKVSYHIHARSFTHMKNRPLASNAEASTNGKAKRKSARQMKAKAAASSPAAPADRKFDEDDIDEEHDEDPYDDLSDMVSAVDAGGKGSTSSRGGSAATPKVVAFQDYRAVKLIADEVNQTIGRDIVDHNCYRTNGMLRCAFSAKMPSAQDHNYHQQTDNGAAAARKRLVPLVTASDPALQQRLSETASVLRTMTDPEVLELTFVTRHLDADAKVIKAARKHATSLLAHESDAPAESAEQLHRAAVLDATTRHRFKLIRPRQIMGPQATQAVEYDAYGNVVPPFLTEAAKWRRFKAVTAKLRTLPPRAAESYDVWVRVGLALHNFSNEDHVFEEWVRFSLKSPLKYSREVCRKKWMQFERNPDALNWRRGFNYLNSTVWRQV
;
A
#
# COMPACT_ATOMS: atom_id res chain seq x y z
N MET A 1 17.72 -8.35 15.35
CA MET A 1 16.52 -7.89 16.09
C MET A 1 15.32 -8.13 15.18
N LEU A 2 14.37 -8.97 15.58
CA LEU A 2 13.23 -9.41 14.75
C LEU A 2 12.06 -8.42 14.77
N ALA A 3 11.88 -7.72 15.89
CA ALA A 3 10.93 -6.63 16.04
C ALA A 3 11.54 -5.50 16.87
N ARG A 4 11.10 -4.27 16.62
CA ARG A 4 11.44 -3.08 17.42
C ARG A 4 10.16 -2.47 17.97
N GLN A 5 10.13 -2.15 19.26
CA GLN A 5 9.05 -1.34 19.81
C GLN A 5 9.23 0.10 19.35
N GLU A 6 8.26 0.62 18.60
CA GLU A 6 8.29 2.00 18.08
C GLU A 6 7.77 2.99 19.12
N LYS A 7 6.69 2.63 19.80
CA LYS A 7 6.00 3.48 20.78
C LYS A 7 5.26 2.62 21.80
N LYS A 8 5.05 3.15 22.99
CA LYS A 8 4.18 2.58 24.03
C LYS A 8 3.12 3.61 24.38
N SER A 9 1.86 3.20 24.39
CA SER A 9 0.75 3.95 24.98
C SER A 9 0.31 3.27 26.27
N THR A 10 -0.64 3.87 27.00
CA THR A 10 -1.24 3.28 28.20
C THR A 10 -1.96 1.95 27.91
N ALA A 11 -2.51 1.78 26.71
CA ALA A 11 -3.30 0.60 26.32
C ALA A 11 -2.61 -0.34 25.31
N PHE A 12 -1.69 0.18 24.49
CA PHE A 12 -1.10 -0.57 23.36
C PHE A 12 0.42 -0.43 23.29
N SER A 13 1.10 -1.53 22.91
CA SER A 13 2.51 -1.53 22.49
C SER A 13 2.58 -1.67 20.97
N PHE A 14 3.29 -0.75 20.32
CA PHE A 14 3.45 -0.73 18.87
C PHE A 14 4.74 -1.45 18.49
N LEU A 15 4.62 -2.62 17.85
CA LEU A 15 5.76 -3.44 17.40
C LEU A 15 5.92 -3.33 15.89
N HIS A 16 7.13 -3.00 15.44
CA HIS A 16 7.52 -3.05 14.04
C HIS A 16 8.37 -4.28 13.79
N PHE A 17 7.82 -5.23 13.03
CA PHE A 17 8.56 -6.37 12.53
C PHE A 17 9.33 -5.96 11.27
N ARG A 18 10.62 -6.31 11.19
CA ARG A 18 11.45 -5.98 10.03
C ARG A 18 11.50 -7.18 9.09
N ALA A 19 10.95 -7.04 7.89
CA ALA A 19 11.11 -7.99 6.79
C ALA A 19 12.58 -8.00 6.32
N GLY A 20 13.38 -8.92 6.87
CA GLY A 20 14.81 -9.01 6.59
C GLY A 20 15.27 -10.46 6.51
N GLU A 21 16.49 -10.70 6.02
CA GLU A 21 17.04 -12.05 5.83
C GLU A 21 16.95 -12.92 7.10
N ARG A 22 17.29 -12.34 8.27
CA ARG A 22 17.18 -13.05 9.56
C ARG A 22 15.76 -13.43 9.93
N PHE A 23 14.76 -12.66 9.52
CA PHE A 23 13.35 -12.98 9.76
C PHE A 23 12.96 -14.23 8.98
N TYR A 24 13.27 -14.27 7.69
CA TYR A 24 13.00 -15.42 6.82
C TYR A 24 13.77 -16.68 7.25
N GLN A 25 15.09 -16.56 7.48
CA GLN A 25 15.90 -17.68 7.94
C GLN A 25 15.43 -18.22 9.29
N GLY A 26 15.08 -17.34 10.23
CA GLY A 26 14.52 -17.74 11.53
C GLY A 26 13.17 -18.44 11.38
N HIS A 27 12.32 -17.98 10.45
CA HIS A 27 11.08 -18.67 10.13
C HIS A 27 11.35 -20.07 9.57
N TRP A 28 12.09 -20.19 8.46
CA TRP A 28 12.37 -21.47 7.80
C TRP A 28 13.05 -22.48 8.74
N GLY A 29 13.98 -22.03 9.57
CA GLY A 29 14.66 -22.89 10.55
C GLY A 29 13.76 -23.43 11.67
N SER A 30 12.58 -22.84 11.88
CA SER A 30 11.62 -23.26 12.92
C SER A 30 10.37 -23.95 12.38
N VAL A 31 10.27 -24.13 11.05
CA VAL A 31 9.09 -24.79 10.44
C VAL A 31 8.94 -26.22 10.94
N ALA A 32 10.05 -26.97 11.03
CA ALA A 32 10.04 -28.34 11.55
C ALA A 32 9.57 -28.39 13.01
N ASP A 33 10.05 -27.49 13.87
CA ASP A 33 9.65 -27.42 15.27
C ASP A 33 8.16 -27.06 15.41
N MET A 34 7.66 -26.13 14.58
CA MET A 34 6.23 -25.78 14.55
C MET A 34 5.37 -26.96 14.10
N GLN A 35 5.83 -27.72 13.10
CA GLN A 35 5.12 -28.91 12.63
C GLN A 35 5.09 -29.97 13.74
N ALA A 36 6.22 -30.23 14.40
CA ALA A 36 6.28 -31.19 15.51
C ALA A 36 5.35 -30.79 16.67
N GLN A 37 5.29 -29.49 17.01
CA GLN A 37 4.34 -28.98 18.01
C GLN A 37 2.89 -29.18 17.57
N PHE A 38 2.58 -28.90 16.29
CA PHE A 38 1.25 -29.08 15.73
C PHE A 38 0.81 -30.56 15.73
N ASP A 39 1.71 -31.46 15.36
CA ASP A 39 1.48 -32.90 15.37
C ASP A 39 1.22 -33.40 16.80
N ALA A 40 2.01 -32.95 17.77
CA ALA A 40 1.83 -33.28 19.18
C ALA A 40 0.48 -32.79 19.74
N PHE A 41 0.03 -31.58 19.38
CA PHE A 41 -1.30 -31.10 19.75
C PHE A 41 -2.42 -31.94 19.13
N THR A 42 -2.25 -32.34 17.87
CA THR A 42 -3.21 -33.17 17.15
C THR A 42 -3.29 -34.58 17.74
N GLU A 43 -2.16 -35.16 18.16
CA GLU A 43 -2.10 -36.46 18.83
C GLU A 43 -2.72 -36.41 20.24
N ALA A 44 -2.41 -35.38 21.03
CA ALA A 44 -3.02 -35.16 22.35
C ALA A 44 -4.55 -34.98 22.26
N ALA A 45 -5.02 -34.31 21.21
CA ALA A 45 -6.44 -34.16 20.91
C ALA A 45 -7.12 -35.51 20.63
N GLN A 46 -6.48 -36.36 19.80
CA GLN A 46 -7.01 -37.68 19.43
C GLN A 46 -7.06 -38.64 20.63
N THR A 47 -6.03 -38.63 21.47
CA THR A 47 -5.97 -39.48 22.68
C THR A 47 -7.02 -39.10 23.72
N THR A 48 -7.35 -37.81 23.86
CA THR A 48 -8.39 -37.32 24.78
C THR A 48 -9.82 -37.63 24.28
N LEU A 49 -10.03 -37.71 22.96
CA LEU A 49 -11.33 -37.98 22.31
C LEU A 49 -11.58 -39.48 22.02
N SER A 50 -10.78 -40.37 22.61
CA SER A 50 -10.77 -41.83 22.44
C SER A 50 -12.05 -42.58 22.87
N LYS A 51 -13.20 -41.90 22.98
CA LYS A 51 -14.52 -42.55 22.94
C LYS A 51 -15.37 -42.27 21.70
N ARG A 52 -14.97 -41.44 20.71
CA ARG A 52 -15.85 -41.30 19.51
C ARG A 52 -15.32 -40.80 18.17
N ILE A 53 -14.02 -40.57 17.93
CA ILE A 53 -13.60 -40.06 16.60
C ILE A 53 -12.39 -40.82 16.07
N SER A 54 -12.64 -41.82 15.22
CA SER A 54 -11.63 -42.59 14.46
C SER A 54 -11.37 -42.01 13.06
N ARG A 55 -11.28 -40.68 12.92
CA ARG A 55 -11.05 -40.06 11.61
C ARG A 55 -9.69 -39.36 11.59
N PRO A 56 -8.87 -39.57 10.53
CA PRO A 56 -7.67 -38.78 10.33
C PRO A 56 -8.04 -37.29 10.23
N TYR A 57 -7.11 -36.42 10.60
CA TYR A 57 -7.25 -34.96 10.49
C TYR A 57 -7.72 -34.59 9.07
N LEU A 58 -8.92 -34.03 8.97
CA LEU A 58 -9.46 -33.49 7.73
C LEU A 58 -9.30 -31.97 7.78
N ARG A 59 -8.80 -31.37 6.71
CA ARG A 59 -8.90 -29.92 6.49
C ARG A 59 -10.34 -29.47 6.83
N GLY A 60 -10.49 -28.52 7.75
CA GLY A 60 -11.79 -28.09 8.28
C GLY A 60 -12.19 -28.64 9.65
N THR A 61 -11.47 -29.60 10.25
CA THR A 61 -11.78 -30.07 11.62
C THR A 61 -11.14 -29.17 12.69
N PRO A 62 -11.88 -28.77 13.75
CA PRO A 62 -11.33 -27.93 14.82
C PRO A 62 -10.08 -28.53 15.47
N ILE A 63 -9.01 -27.75 15.57
CA ILE A 63 -7.84 -28.11 16.38
C ILE A 63 -8.17 -27.76 17.84
N PRO A 64 -8.08 -28.69 18.80
CA PRO A 64 -8.37 -28.35 20.19
C PRO A 64 -7.49 -27.19 20.67
N GLY A 65 -8.13 -26.12 21.14
CA GLY A 65 -7.48 -24.88 21.58
C GLY A 65 -7.29 -23.81 20.50
N LEU A 66 -7.50 -24.12 19.22
CA LEU A 66 -7.54 -23.15 18.12
C LEU A 66 -8.88 -23.25 17.40
N THR A 67 -9.75 -22.30 17.66
CA THR A 67 -10.96 -22.15 16.85
C THR A 67 -10.58 -21.31 15.62
N LEU A 68 -10.62 -21.85 14.40
CA LEU A 68 -10.31 -21.13 13.16
C LEU A 68 -11.41 -21.35 12.12
N PHE A 69 -11.30 -20.72 10.94
CA PHE A 69 -12.31 -20.89 9.88
C PHE A 69 -12.08 -22.20 9.13
N ASN A 70 -10.87 -22.39 8.58
CA ASN A 70 -10.51 -23.60 7.84
C ASN A 70 -9.75 -24.62 8.69
N ASN A 71 -9.25 -24.20 9.86
CA ASN A 71 -8.29 -24.96 10.66
C ASN A 71 -7.10 -25.40 9.79
N ASP A 72 -6.53 -24.46 9.04
CA ASP A 72 -5.36 -24.71 8.20
C ASP A 72 -4.36 -23.58 8.43
N LEU A 73 -3.35 -23.85 9.26
CA LEU A 73 -2.29 -22.89 9.58
C LEU A 73 -1.28 -22.71 8.43
N GLY A 74 -1.42 -23.45 7.32
CA GLY A 74 -0.53 -23.31 6.17
C GLY A 74 0.93 -23.64 6.48
N LEU A 75 1.22 -24.50 7.46
CA LEU A 75 2.59 -24.88 7.84
C LEU A 75 3.39 -25.45 6.66
N GLN A 76 2.70 -26.19 5.79
CA GLN A 76 3.26 -26.78 4.57
C GLN A 76 3.03 -25.92 3.32
N SER A 77 2.37 -24.77 3.43
CA SER A 77 2.07 -23.92 2.28
C SER A 77 3.32 -23.15 1.85
N PRO A 78 3.86 -23.39 0.64
CA PRO A 78 5.01 -22.64 0.14
C PRO A 78 4.71 -21.13 0.05
N LEU A 79 3.44 -20.78 -0.22
CA LEU A 79 2.97 -19.40 -0.25
C LEU A 79 3.12 -18.72 1.12
N VAL A 80 2.68 -19.38 2.19
CA VAL A 80 2.79 -18.87 3.56
C VAL A 80 4.25 -18.75 3.98
N GLN A 81 5.09 -19.73 3.63
CA GLN A 81 6.52 -19.72 4.02
C GLN A 81 7.36 -18.64 3.32
N CYS A 82 6.85 -18.05 2.23
CA CYS A 82 7.62 -17.12 1.39
C CYS A 82 7.07 -15.69 1.39
N SER A 83 5.85 -15.46 1.88
CA SER A 83 5.23 -14.14 1.95
C SER A 83 5.33 -13.56 3.36
N TYR A 84 6.03 -12.42 3.51
CA TYR A 84 6.19 -11.74 4.80
C TYR A 84 4.88 -11.55 5.58
N PRO A 85 3.81 -10.96 5.01
CA PRO A 85 2.57 -10.75 5.75
C PRO A 85 1.88 -12.08 6.12
N LEU A 86 2.01 -13.13 5.30
CA LEU A 86 1.45 -14.45 5.62
C LEU A 86 2.24 -15.16 6.74
N ILE A 87 3.57 -15.02 6.78
CA ILE A 87 4.38 -15.51 7.91
C ILE A 87 3.91 -14.83 9.20
N VAL A 88 3.72 -13.51 9.19
CA VAL A 88 3.22 -12.76 10.35
C VAL A 88 1.84 -13.28 10.76
N ALA A 89 0.91 -13.44 9.82
CA ALA A 89 -0.42 -13.97 10.08
C ALA A 89 -0.38 -15.37 10.71
N GLN A 90 0.41 -16.30 10.15
CA GLN A 90 0.59 -17.64 10.72
C GLN A 90 1.09 -17.59 12.17
N ARG A 91 2.08 -16.75 12.46
CA ARG A 91 2.62 -16.61 13.82
C ARG A 91 1.61 -16.02 14.81
N LEU A 92 0.78 -15.07 14.37
CA LEU A 92 -0.30 -14.53 15.20
C LEU A 92 -1.34 -15.61 15.56
N LEU A 93 -1.62 -16.52 14.63
CA LEU A 93 -2.58 -17.61 14.88
C LEU A 93 -2.04 -18.71 15.80
N LEU A 94 -0.72 -18.81 16.00
CA LEU A 94 -0.12 -19.74 16.98
C LEU A 94 -0.33 -19.29 18.44
N PHE A 95 -0.70 -18.04 18.69
CA PHE A 95 -1.11 -17.64 20.04
C PHE A 95 -2.40 -18.38 20.43
N PRO A 96 -2.53 -18.81 21.69
CA PRO A 96 -3.79 -19.34 22.21
C PRO A 96 -4.97 -18.38 21.96
N ASP A 97 -6.15 -18.91 21.67
CA ASP A 97 -7.35 -18.12 21.30
C ASP A 97 -7.62 -16.94 22.26
N TYR A 98 -7.46 -17.16 23.57
CA TYR A 98 -7.72 -16.15 24.60
C TYR A 98 -6.68 -15.02 24.67
N LEU A 99 -5.56 -15.14 23.97
CA LEU A 99 -4.53 -14.09 23.86
C LEU A 99 -4.60 -13.34 22.52
N ARG A 100 -5.51 -13.72 21.62
CA ARG A 100 -5.64 -13.09 20.31
C ARG A 100 -6.43 -11.81 20.41
N HIS A 101 -5.74 -10.71 20.66
CA HIS A 101 -6.30 -9.36 20.69
C HIS A 101 -5.62 -8.46 19.65
N PHE A 102 -5.78 -8.83 18.39
CA PHE A 102 -5.04 -8.25 17.27
C PHE A 102 -5.83 -7.16 16.58
N HIS A 103 -5.16 -6.03 16.37
CA HIS A 103 -5.66 -4.91 15.58
C HIS A 103 -4.61 -4.54 14.55
N THR A 104 -5.06 -4.26 13.33
CA THR A 104 -4.22 -3.62 12.32
C THR A 104 -4.25 -2.12 12.49
N ILE A 105 -3.12 -1.47 12.25
CA ILE A 105 -3.02 -0.01 12.24
C ILE A 105 -3.24 0.45 10.80
N CYS A 106 -4.49 0.78 10.48
CA CYS A 106 -4.89 1.17 9.13
C CYS A 106 -4.67 2.67 8.86
N GLY A 107 -4.63 3.51 9.89
CA GLY A 107 -4.47 4.96 9.79
C GLY A 107 -3.05 5.49 9.57
N ARG A 108 -2.24 4.86 8.72
CA ARG A 108 -0.86 5.30 8.41
C ARG A 108 -0.81 6.02 7.05
N GLU A 109 -0.22 7.20 7.02
CA GLU A 109 -0.05 7.97 5.78
C GLU A 109 0.96 7.29 4.83
N ASN A 110 0.69 7.38 3.53
CA ASN A 110 1.53 6.80 2.47
C ASN A 110 1.79 5.29 2.61
N VAL A 111 0.93 4.57 3.32
CA VAL A 111 0.92 3.10 3.36
C VAL A 111 -0.23 2.63 2.49
N PRO A 112 0.05 1.98 1.34
CA PRO A 112 -1.01 1.48 0.48
C PRO A 112 -1.93 0.52 1.22
N CYS A 113 -3.22 0.58 0.93
CA CYS A 113 -4.22 -0.22 1.62
C CYS A 113 -5.36 -0.70 0.69
N ASP A 114 -6.01 -1.76 1.12
CA ASP A 114 -7.28 -2.23 0.60
C ASP A 114 -8.42 -1.33 1.09
N PHE A 115 -9.62 -1.44 0.49
CA PHE A 115 -10.79 -0.78 1.06
C PHE A 115 -11.21 -1.50 2.35
N TYR A 116 -11.60 -0.74 3.37
CA TYR A 116 -12.14 -1.28 4.60
C TYR A 116 -13.15 -0.32 5.23
N ALA A 117 -14.10 -0.87 5.96
CA ALA A 117 -15.11 -0.13 6.72
C ALA A 117 -15.50 -0.89 7.99
N ASP A 118 -15.66 -0.16 9.10
CA ASP A 118 -16.26 -0.65 10.34
C ASP A 118 -17.71 -0.15 10.39
N ILE A 119 -18.67 -1.04 10.21
CA ILE A 119 -20.09 -0.72 10.17
C ILE A 119 -20.69 -0.98 11.53
N ASP A 120 -21.28 0.06 12.11
CA ASP A 120 -21.85 0.06 13.44
C ASP A 120 -23.33 0.45 13.41
N LEU A 121 -24.20 -0.49 13.80
CA LEU A 121 -25.66 -0.35 13.72
C LEU A 121 -26.29 -0.52 15.11
N PRO A 122 -26.18 0.50 15.99
CA PRO A 122 -26.78 0.43 17.32
C PRO A 122 -28.31 0.42 17.23
N GLY A 123 -28.95 -0.50 17.96
CA GLY A 123 -30.42 -0.61 18.02
C GLY A 123 -31.10 -1.13 16.74
N GLU A 124 -30.33 -1.53 15.71
CA GLU A 124 -30.86 -2.08 14.48
C GLU A 124 -31.23 -3.57 14.67
N SER A 125 -32.32 -4.02 14.02
CA SER A 125 -32.68 -5.44 14.02
C SER A 125 -31.69 -6.25 13.17
N ALA A 126 -31.58 -7.56 13.40
CA ALA A 126 -30.71 -8.42 12.59
C ALA A 126 -31.07 -8.36 11.08
N ALA A 127 -32.36 -8.39 10.76
CA ALA A 127 -32.84 -8.29 9.37
C ALA A 127 -32.57 -6.89 8.76
N GLY A 128 -32.77 -5.83 9.55
CA GLY A 128 -32.45 -4.46 9.12
C GLY A 128 -30.95 -4.27 8.87
N ALA A 129 -30.11 -4.89 9.71
CA ALA A 129 -28.66 -4.85 9.58
C ALA A 129 -28.16 -5.63 8.35
N GLU A 130 -28.74 -6.79 8.05
CA GLU A 130 -28.44 -7.54 6.81
C GLU A 130 -28.85 -6.74 5.56
N LYS A 131 -30.02 -6.11 5.57
CA LYS A 131 -30.47 -5.23 4.48
C LYS A 131 -29.49 -4.08 4.26
N MET A 132 -29.09 -3.40 5.34
CA MET A 132 -28.13 -2.30 5.29
C MET A 132 -26.77 -2.75 4.75
N LEU A 133 -26.27 -3.90 5.21
CA LEU A 133 -25.02 -4.49 4.71
C LEU A 133 -25.11 -4.80 3.21
N LEU A 134 -26.23 -5.35 2.74
CA LEU A 134 -26.43 -5.63 1.32
C LEU A 134 -26.46 -4.35 0.48
N GLU A 135 -27.12 -3.29 0.95
CA GLU A 135 -27.13 -1.97 0.30
C GLU A 135 -25.71 -1.39 0.17
N VAL A 136 -24.91 -1.46 1.24
CA VAL A 136 -23.50 -1.04 1.22
C VAL A 136 -22.69 -1.87 0.20
N LEU A 137 -22.83 -3.19 0.22
CA LEU A 137 -22.10 -4.07 -0.70
C LEU A 137 -22.46 -3.80 -2.16
N ASN A 138 -23.76 -3.60 -2.47
CA ASN A 138 -24.23 -3.27 -3.80
C ASN A 138 -23.65 -1.92 -4.29
N TYR A 139 -23.62 -0.91 -3.42
CA TYR A 139 -23.00 0.37 -3.74
C TYR A 139 -21.51 0.21 -4.05
N LEU A 140 -20.77 -0.48 -3.17
CA LEU A 140 -19.33 -0.67 -3.32
C LEU A 140 -18.96 -1.51 -4.55
N GLU A 141 -19.76 -2.52 -4.90
CA GLU A 141 -19.53 -3.37 -6.06
C GLU A 141 -19.53 -2.57 -7.38
N VAL A 142 -20.32 -1.51 -7.46
CA VAL A 142 -20.32 -0.59 -8.61
C VAL A 142 -19.26 0.50 -8.44
N ARG A 143 -19.20 1.11 -7.26
CA ARG A 143 -18.39 2.30 -7.01
C ARG A 143 -16.89 2.02 -7.05
N LEU A 144 -16.44 0.90 -6.47
CA LEU A 144 -15.03 0.54 -6.41
C LEU A 144 -14.43 0.34 -7.83
N PRO A 145 -15.03 -0.45 -8.74
CA PRO A 145 -14.60 -0.48 -10.14
C PRO A 145 -14.60 0.89 -10.82
N GLY A 146 -15.59 1.75 -10.50
CA GLY A 146 -15.67 3.11 -11.04
C GLY A 146 -14.49 4.03 -10.70
N VAL A 147 -13.73 3.76 -9.63
CA VAL A 147 -12.47 4.46 -9.31
C VAL A 147 -11.21 3.71 -9.75
N GLY A 148 -11.39 2.64 -10.52
CA GLY A 148 -10.31 1.76 -10.96
C GLY A 148 -9.92 0.69 -9.94
N PHE A 149 -10.70 0.46 -8.88
CA PHE A 149 -10.54 -0.69 -7.99
C PHE A 149 -11.24 -1.91 -8.61
N THR A 150 -10.53 -2.58 -9.51
CA THR A 150 -11.05 -3.67 -10.33
C THR A 150 -11.12 -5.00 -9.55
N ASP A 151 -12.09 -5.84 -9.91
CA ASP A 151 -12.34 -7.16 -9.30
C ASP A 151 -12.34 -7.18 -7.76
N PRO A 152 -13.24 -6.44 -7.10
CA PRO A 152 -13.31 -6.41 -5.65
C PRO A 152 -13.76 -7.78 -5.09
N PHE A 153 -12.93 -8.38 -4.25
CA PHE A 153 -13.31 -9.50 -3.39
C PHE A 153 -13.67 -8.97 -1.99
N PHE A 154 -14.91 -9.19 -1.55
CA PHE A 154 -15.43 -8.70 -0.27
C PHE A 154 -15.37 -9.78 0.82
N LEU A 155 -14.58 -9.54 1.86
CA LEU A 155 -14.60 -10.30 3.11
C LEU A 155 -15.41 -9.51 4.15
N VAL A 156 -16.53 -10.07 4.58
CA VAL A 156 -17.34 -9.52 5.67
C VAL A 156 -17.05 -10.30 6.95
N LEU A 157 -16.79 -9.59 8.04
CA LEU A 157 -16.57 -10.18 9.36
C LEU A 157 -17.67 -9.75 10.34
N THR A 158 -18.04 -10.66 11.23
CA THR A 158 -18.98 -10.42 12.32
C THR A 158 -18.48 -11.05 13.62
N ASN A 159 -19.06 -10.64 14.76
CA ASN A 159 -18.82 -11.35 16.01
C ASN A 159 -19.46 -12.74 15.95
N ALA A 160 -18.71 -13.78 16.30
CA ALA A 160 -19.16 -15.17 16.31
C ALA A 160 -20.43 -15.36 17.17
N VAL A 161 -20.54 -14.61 18.26
CA VAL A 161 -21.81 -14.42 18.97
C VAL A 161 -22.20 -12.95 18.82
N PRO A 162 -23.32 -12.65 18.14
CA PRO A 162 -23.85 -11.30 18.02
C PRO A 162 -24.09 -10.66 19.39
N SER A 163 -23.79 -9.36 19.53
CA SER A 163 -24.18 -8.61 20.72
C SER A 163 -25.69 -8.35 20.68
N ARG A 164 -26.35 -8.40 21.85
CA ARG A 164 -27.78 -8.07 21.96
C ARG A 164 -28.05 -6.58 21.75
N ASP A 165 -27.06 -5.74 21.98
CA ASP A 165 -27.22 -4.28 22.01
C ASP A 165 -26.83 -3.61 20.69
N LYS A 166 -26.03 -4.31 19.87
CA LYS A 166 -25.44 -3.75 18.66
C LYS A 166 -25.13 -4.83 17.63
N VAL A 167 -25.56 -4.61 16.39
CA VAL A 167 -25.07 -5.34 15.23
C VAL A 167 -23.93 -4.55 14.61
N SER A 168 -22.83 -5.22 14.29
CA SER A 168 -21.68 -4.59 13.65
C SER A 168 -21.01 -5.54 12.67
N TYR A 169 -20.45 -4.98 11.59
CA TYR A 169 -19.76 -5.73 10.55
C TYR A 169 -18.46 -5.02 10.20
N HIS A 170 -17.41 -5.79 9.91
CA HIS A 170 -16.25 -5.22 9.21
C HIS A 170 -16.34 -5.65 7.75
N ILE A 171 -16.20 -4.69 6.83
CA ILE A 171 -16.04 -4.97 5.41
C ILE A 171 -14.57 -4.77 5.06
N HIS A 172 -13.99 -5.74 4.39
CA HIS A 172 -12.66 -5.66 3.79
C HIS A 172 -12.80 -6.00 2.31
N ALA A 173 -12.36 -5.12 1.41
CA ALA A 173 -12.41 -5.38 -0.03
C ALA A 173 -11.02 -5.31 -0.66
N ARG A 174 -10.64 -6.38 -1.36
CA ARG A 174 -9.33 -6.56 -1.98
C ARG A 174 -9.45 -6.73 -3.50
N SER A 175 -8.61 -6.05 -4.28
CA SER A 175 -8.59 -6.24 -5.74
C SER A 175 -7.87 -7.53 -6.11
N PHE A 176 -8.59 -8.42 -6.82
CA PHE A 176 -8.07 -9.70 -7.31
C PHE A 176 -7.64 -9.65 -8.78
N THR A 177 -7.60 -8.45 -9.39
CA THR A 177 -7.28 -8.26 -10.82
C THR A 177 -5.94 -8.87 -11.22
N HIS A 178 -4.93 -8.74 -10.36
CA HIS A 178 -3.62 -9.33 -10.62
C HIS A 178 -3.62 -10.88 -10.64
N MET A 179 -4.60 -11.50 -9.97
CA MET A 179 -4.79 -12.96 -10.01
C MET A 179 -5.52 -13.41 -11.27
N LYS A 180 -6.38 -12.56 -11.86
CA LYS A 180 -7.10 -12.84 -13.12
C LYS A 180 -6.26 -12.56 -14.37
N ASN A 181 -5.53 -11.44 -14.40
CA ASN A 181 -4.71 -11.02 -15.55
C ASN A 181 -3.34 -11.71 -15.60
N ARG A 182 -3.26 -12.91 -15.04
CA ARG A 182 -2.05 -13.72 -15.09
C ARG A 182 -1.77 -14.08 -16.55
N PRO A 183 -0.62 -13.72 -17.12
CA PRO A 183 -0.22 -14.31 -18.38
C PRO A 183 -0.04 -15.81 -18.12
N LEU A 184 -0.93 -16.63 -18.68
CA LEU A 184 -0.56 -17.95 -19.16
C LEU A 184 0.60 -17.68 -20.12
N ALA A 185 1.83 -17.85 -19.64
CA ALA A 185 3.01 -17.61 -20.44
C ALA A 185 3.00 -18.66 -21.56
N SER A 186 2.45 -18.25 -22.70
CA SER A 186 2.56 -18.95 -23.97
C SER A 186 4.03 -19.03 -24.33
N ASN A 187 4.62 -20.21 -24.10
CA ASN A 187 5.81 -20.62 -24.83
C ASN A 187 5.42 -20.83 -26.29
N ALA A 188 5.72 -19.85 -27.12
CA ALA A 188 6.01 -20.08 -28.52
C ALA A 188 7.27 -19.29 -28.85
N GLU A 189 8.42 -19.85 -28.48
CA GLU A 189 9.67 -19.83 -29.26
C GLU A 189 10.83 -20.34 -28.38
N ALA A 190 10.84 -21.66 -28.16
CA ALA A 190 12.07 -22.38 -27.89
C ALA A 190 11.98 -23.74 -28.59
N SER A 191 12.37 -23.79 -29.86
CA SER A 191 13.22 -24.84 -30.44
C SER A 191 13.11 -24.84 -31.97
N THR A 192 14.07 -24.18 -32.63
CA THR A 192 14.74 -24.81 -33.77
C THR A 192 16.22 -24.45 -33.72
N ASN A 193 17.05 -25.49 -33.72
CA ASN A 193 18.51 -25.46 -33.73
C ASN A 193 19.11 -24.46 -34.73
N GLY A 194 20.10 -23.69 -34.28
CA GLY A 194 20.98 -22.92 -35.16
C GLY A 194 22.11 -22.24 -34.37
N LYS A 195 23.31 -22.84 -34.39
CA LYS A 195 24.55 -22.23 -33.86
C LYS A 195 24.72 -20.80 -34.40
N ALA A 196 24.64 -19.79 -33.54
CA ALA A 196 25.04 -18.43 -33.88
C ALA A 196 26.19 -17.94 -33.00
N LYS A 197 27.31 -17.67 -33.66
CA LYS A 197 28.61 -17.23 -33.11
C LYS A 197 28.49 -15.99 -32.23
N ARG A 198 29.24 -15.98 -31.12
CA ARG A 198 29.70 -14.76 -30.43
C ARG A 198 30.37 -13.84 -31.45
N LYS A 199 29.92 -12.59 -31.57
CA LYS A 199 30.74 -11.49 -32.08
C LYS A 199 30.63 -10.29 -31.14
N SER A 200 31.80 -9.92 -30.62
CA SER A 200 32.11 -8.61 -30.06
C SER A 200 32.08 -7.58 -31.18
N ALA A 201 31.47 -6.42 -30.94
CA ALA A 201 31.73 -5.21 -31.72
C ALA A 201 31.58 -3.97 -30.83
N ARG A 202 32.72 -3.58 -30.27
CA ARG A 202 33.10 -2.20 -29.94
C ARG A 202 32.98 -1.37 -31.24
N GLN A 203 32.33 -0.21 -31.24
CA GLN A 203 32.62 0.82 -32.24
C GLN A 203 32.49 2.23 -31.67
N MET A 204 33.63 2.92 -31.66
CA MET A 204 33.78 4.35 -31.44
C MET A 204 33.66 5.10 -32.79
N LYS A 205 33.06 6.30 -32.71
CA LYS A 205 33.25 7.57 -33.45
C LYS A 205 33.77 7.56 -34.90
N ALA A 206 33.13 8.39 -35.75
CA ALA A 206 33.85 9.34 -36.61
C ALA A 206 33.01 10.58 -36.99
N LYS A 207 33.64 11.76 -36.82
CA LYS A 207 33.31 13.07 -37.42
C LYS A 207 33.67 13.04 -38.90
N ALA A 208 32.91 13.73 -39.76
CA ALA A 208 33.43 14.28 -41.01
C ALA A 208 32.68 15.57 -41.37
N ALA A 209 33.46 16.58 -41.72
CA ALA A 209 33.08 17.93 -42.09
C ALA A 209 32.92 18.06 -43.61
N ALA A 210 32.08 18.99 -44.07
CA ALA A 210 32.14 19.54 -45.43
C ALA A 210 31.71 21.02 -45.42
N SER A 211 32.33 21.77 -46.32
CA SER A 211 32.66 23.21 -46.32
C SER A 211 31.59 24.15 -46.89
N SER A 212 31.60 25.40 -46.40
CA SER A 212 30.89 26.59 -46.95
C SER A 212 31.48 27.10 -48.28
N PRO A 213 30.82 28.06 -48.98
CA PRO A 213 31.14 29.49 -48.74
C PRO A 213 29.99 30.55 -48.85
N ALA A 214 30.11 31.59 -47.98
CA ALA A 214 29.87 33.05 -48.11
C ALA A 214 28.51 33.72 -48.52
N ALA A 215 27.76 34.20 -47.49
CA ALA A 215 27.26 35.57 -47.15
C ALA A 215 26.54 36.54 -48.16
N PRO A 216 25.78 37.60 -47.73
CA PRO A 216 25.47 38.05 -46.35
C PRO A 216 23.98 38.42 -46.02
N ALA A 217 23.74 38.49 -44.70
CA ALA A 217 22.81 39.36 -43.95
C ALA A 217 21.31 39.38 -44.27
N ASP A 218 20.47 38.90 -43.33
CA ASP A 218 19.62 39.83 -42.57
C ASP A 218 19.15 39.25 -41.23
N ARG A 219 18.98 40.13 -40.26
CA ARG A 219 18.73 39.83 -38.84
C ARG A 219 17.26 39.43 -38.61
N LYS A 220 17.03 38.32 -37.91
CA LYS A 220 15.88 38.17 -36.99
C LYS A 220 16.22 37.20 -35.86
N PHE A 221 15.76 37.60 -34.69
CA PHE A 221 16.01 37.04 -33.37
C PHE A 221 15.02 35.88 -33.19
N ASP A 222 15.49 34.64 -33.13
CA ASP A 222 14.67 33.50 -32.75
C ASP A 222 14.80 33.27 -31.23
N GLU A 223 13.66 33.19 -30.56
CA GLU A 223 13.54 32.70 -29.19
C GLU A 223 13.80 31.18 -29.21
N ASP A 224 14.94 30.77 -28.68
CA ASP A 224 15.29 29.36 -28.53
C ASP A 224 14.31 28.62 -27.60
N ASP A 225 13.77 27.55 -28.18
CA ASP A 225 13.26 26.33 -27.56
C ASP A 225 13.73 26.09 -26.12
N ILE A 226 12.78 26.15 -25.19
CA ILE A 226 12.89 25.43 -23.93
C ILE A 226 12.25 24.07 -24.20
N ASP A 227 13.08 23.03 -24.32
CA ASP A 227 12.66 21.62 -24.26
C ASP A 227 11.72 21.43 -23.05
N GLU A 228 10.42 21.35 -23.32
CA GLU A 228 9.44 20.82 -22.39
C GLU A 228 9.67 19.31 -22.31
N GLU A 229 10.56 18.89 -21.41
CA GLU A 229 10.50 17.55 -20.83
C GLU A 229 9.15 17.44 -20.10
N HIS A 230 8.14 17.00 -20.85
CA HIS A 230 6.95 16.37 -20.31
C HIS A 230 7.41 15.16 -19.48
N ASP A 231 7.63 15.38 -18.18
CA ASP A 231 7.71 14.32 -17.18
C ASP A 231 6.34 13.62 -17.13
N GLU A 232 6.09 12.72 -18.09
CA GLU A 232 5.01 11.74 -18.00
C GLU A 232 5.28 10.92 -16.72
N ASP A 233 4.51 11.18 -15.66
CA ASP A 233 4.49 10.32 -14.46
C ASP A 233 4.17 8.90 -14.95
N PRO A 234 5.09 7.92 -14.84
CA PRO A 234 4.92 6.57 -15.40
C PRO A 234 3.80 5.76 -14.71
N TYR A 235 3.03 6.42 -13.83
CA TYR A 235 1.87 5.92 -13.11
C TYR A 235 0.56 6.64 -13.45
N ASP A 236 0.55 7.60 -14.38
CA ASP A 236 -0.64 8.36 -14.83
C ASP A 236 -1.31 7.75 -16.07
N ASP A 237 -1.32 6.41 -16.15
CA ASP A 237 -2.01 5.69 -17.20
C ASP A 237 -3.51 5.61 -16.91
N LEU A 238 -4.26 6.53 -17.53
CA LEU A 238 -5.72 6.61 -17.47
C LEU A 238 -6.43 5.64 -18.45
N SER A 239 -5.69 4.86 -19.25
CA SER A 239 -6.27 3.98 -20.29
C SER A 239 -7.20 2.88 -19.74
N ASP A 240 -7.00 2.48 -18.48
CA ASP A 240 -7.84 1.48 -17.81
C ASP A 240 -9.20 2.02 -17.33
N MET A 241 -9.37 3.34 -17.16
CA MET A 241 -10.69 3.90 -16.77
C MET A 241 -11.73 3.74 -17.88
N VAL A 242 -11.28 3.71 -19.14
CA VAL A 242 -12.16 3.57 -20.31
C VAL A 242 -12.49 2.09 -20.57
N SER A 243 -11.54 1.18 -20.29
CA SER A 243 -11.72 -0.26 -20.52
C SER A 243 -12.72 -0.94 -19.57
N ALA A 244 -13.02 -0.34 -18.40
CA ALA A 244 -13.98 -0.91 -17.45
C ALA A 244 -15.45 -0.78 -17.90
N VAL A 245 -15.73 0.05 -18.92
CA VAL A 245 -17.09 0.27 -19.43
C VAL A 245 -17.38 -0.56 -20.70
N ASP A 246 -16.34 -1.01 -21.40
CA ASP A 246 -16.45 -1.68 -22.70
C ASP A 246 -16.35 -3.23 -22.65
N ALA A 247 -16.59 -3.85 -21.49
CA ALA A 247 -16.69 -5.31 -21.37
C ALA A 247 -18.00 -5.89 -21.98
N GLY A 248 -18.46 -5.30 -23.09
CA GLY A 248 -19.68 -5.63 -23.80
C GLY A 248 -19.69 -5.10 -25.23
N GLY A 249 -18.61 -5.21 -26.01
CA GLY A 249 -18.64 -4.77 -27.41
C GLY A 249 -17.36 -5.09 -28.20
N LYS A 250 -17.53 -5.69 -29.37
CA LYS A 250 -16.49 -6.14 -30.31
C LYS A 250 -15.43 -5.09 -30.64
N GLY A 251 -14.16 -5.50 -30.52
CA GLY A 251 -13.09 -5.35 -31.51
C GLY A 251 -12.69 -3.93 -31.97
N SER A 252 -11.56 -3.43 -31.46
CA SER A 252 -10.70 -2.50 -32.19
C SER A 252 -9.23 -2.72 -31.82
N THR A 253 -8.46 -3.16 -32.79
CA THR A 253 -7.01 -3.42 -32.71
C THR A 253 -6.21 -2.13 -32.92
N SER A 254 -5.48 -1.69 -31.88
CA SER A 254 -4.29 -0.86 -32.07
C SER A 254 -3.11 -1.46 -31.30
N SER A 255 -2.38 -2.35 -31.97
CA SER A 255 -1.17 -2.98 -31.46
C SER A 255 0.01 -2.00 -31.50
N ARG A 256 0.34 -1.39 -30.37
CA ARG A 256 1.71 -0.95 -30.08
C ARG A 256 2.31 -1.94 -29.09
N GLY A 257 3.40 -2.58 -29.51
CA GLY A 257 4.09 -3.63 -28.75
C GLY A 257 4.54 -3.13 -27.38
N GLY A 258 3.74 -3.43 -26.36
CA GLY A 258 4.14 -3.36 -24.97
C GLY A 258 4.66 -4.73 -24.54
N SER A 259 5.90 -4.78 -24.05
CA SER A 259 6.36 -5.86 -23.18
C SER A 259 5.25 -6.19 -22.18
N ALA A 260 4.77 -7.43 -22.14
CA ALA A 260 3.67 -7.85 -21.26
C ALA A 260 3.97 -7.43 -19.82
N ALA A 261 3.39 -6.30 -19.41
CA ALA A 261 3.67 -5.70 -18.12
C ALA A 261 3.11 -6.65 -17.06
N THR A 262 3.94 -7.03 -16.08
CA THR A 262 3.51 -7.78 -14.91
C THR A 262 2.26 -7.13 -14.32
N PRO A 263 1.20 -7.88 -14.02
CA PRO A 263 -0.06 -7.31 -13.55
C PRO A 263 0.17 -6.47 -12.28
N LYS A 264 -0.31 -5.22 -12.28
CA LYS A 264 -0.15 -4.30 -11.15
C LYS A 264 -1.17 -4.65 -10.07
N VAL A 265 -0.75 -4.67 -8.80
CA VAL A 265 -1.68 -4.81 -7.67
C VAL A 265 -2.39 -3.48 -7.46
N VAL A 266 -3.73 -3.48 -7.43
CA VAL A 266 -4.49 -2.26 -7.20
C VAL A 266 -4.69 -2.07 -5.70
N ALA A 267 -4.40 -0.86 -5.21
CA ALA A 267 -4.57 -0.46 -3.81
C ALA A 267 -4.90 1.03 -3.72
N PHE A 268 -5.50 1.46 -2.62
CA PHE A 268 -5.60 2.87 -2.27
C PHE A 268 -4.25 3.40 -1.83
N GLN A 269 -3.98 4.69 -2.09
CA GLN A 269 -2.75 5.35 -1.71
C GLN A 269 -2.50 5.28 -0.19
N ASP A 270 -3.53 5.58 0.59
CA ASP A 270 -3.57 5.47 2.05
C ASP A 270 -5.02 5.54 2.56
N TYR A 271 -5.19 5.49 3.88
CA TYR A 271 -6.50 5.53 4.54
C TYR A 271 -7.36 6.76 4.23
N ARG A 272 -6.75 7.88 3.83
CA ARG A 272 -7.52 9.10 3.51
C ARG A 272 -8.28 8.94 2.21
N ALA A 273 -7.69 8.24 1.24
CA ALA A 273 -8.39 7.87 0.02
C ALA A 273 -9.55 6.89 0.32
N VAL A 274 -9.34 5.90 1.19
CA VAL A 274 -10.41 4.98 1.63
C VAL A 274 -11.54 5.75 2.33
N LYS A 275 -11.22 6.71 3.20
CA LYS A 275 -12.20 7.55 3.90
C LYS A 275 -13.16 8.26 2.95
N LEU A 276 -12.70 8.74 1.79
CA LEU A 276 -13.56 9.42 0.83
C LEU A 276 -14.70 8.51 0.34
N ILE A 277 -14.40 7.23 0.05
CA ILE A 277 -15.43 6.26 -0.34
C ILE A 277 -16.35 5.94 0.85
N ALA A 278 -15.80 5.83 2.06
CA ALA A 278 -16.61 5.62 3.27
C ALA A 278 -17.58 6.78 3.55
N ASP A 279 -17.13 8.02 3.33
CA ASP A 279 -17.96 9.22 3.44
C ASP A 279 -19.08 9.20 2.39
N GLU A 280 -18.78 8.81 1.14
CA GLU A 280 -19.79 8.63 0.09
C GLU A 280 -20.82 7.54 0.44
N VAL A 281 -20.39 6.44 1.08
CA VAL A 281 -21.31 5.39 1.55
C VAL A 281 -22.30 5.97 2.57
N ASN A 282 -21.81 6.66 3.60
CA ASN A 282 -22.69 7.29 4.61
C ASN A 282 -23.64 8.32 3.96
N GLN A 283 -23.14 9.13 3.01
CA GLN A 283 -23.97 10.11 2.29
C GLN A 283 -25.06 9.44 1.44
N THR A 284 -24.71 8.38 0.71
CA THR A 284 -25.64 7.66 -0.16
C THR A 284 -26.75 6.99 0.63
N ILE A 285 -26.41 6.45 1.80
CA ILE A 285 -27.36 5.80 2.71
C ILE A 285 -28.15 6.83 3.53
N GLY A 286 -27.63 8.05 3.69
CA GLY A 286 -28.22 9.10 4.50
C GLY A 286 -28.13 8.84 6.00
N ARG A 287 -27.19 7.97 6.44
CA ARG A 287 -26.94 7.61 7.85
C ARG A 287 -25.44 7.45 8.08
N ASP A 288 -24.97 7.87 9.25
CA ASP A 288 -23.58 7.65 9.68
C ASP A 288 -23.40 6.23 10.22
N ILE A 289 -23.29 5.26 9.31
CA ILE A 289 -23.16 3.83 9.67
C ILE A 289 -21.71 3.35 9.67
N VAL A 290 -20.83 3.95 8.88
CA VAL A 290 -19.39 3.64 8.87
C VAL A 290 -18.69 4.48 9.94
N ASP A 291 -18.02 3.84 10.89
CA ASP A 291 -17.29 4.51 11.97
C ASP A 291 -15.99 5.16 11.46
N HIS A 292 -15.92 6.49 11.58
CA HIS A 292 -14.76 7.27 11.19
C HIS A 292 -13.53 7.09 12.10
N ASN A 293 -13.67 6.45 13.26
CA ASN A 293 -12.55 6.21 14.18
C ASN A 293 -11.42 5.37 13.55
N CYS A 294 -11.73 4.54 12.55
CA CYS A 294 -10.74 3.76 11.83
C CYS A 294 -9.90 4.60 10.84
N TYR A 295 -10.41 5.78 10.41
CA TYR A 295 -9.73 6.67 9.45
C TYR A 295 -9.02 7.87 10.08
N ARG A 296 -8.65 7.80 11.37
CA ARG A 296 -7.77 8.80 12.00
C ARG A 296 -6.31 8.37 11.93
N THR A 297 -5.38 9.25 12.25
CA THR A 297 -3.97 8.89 12.39
C THR A 297 -3.80 7.79 13.45
N ASN A 298 -3.17 6.68 13.07
CA ASN A 298 -3.10 5.44 13.86
C ASN A 298 -4.47 4.84 14.21
N GLY A 299 -5.48 5.10 13.39
CA GLY A 299 -6.75 4.37 13.41
C GLY A 299 -6.49 2.86 13.34
N MET A 300 -7.32 2.11 14.06
CA MET A 300 -7.15 0.68 14.23
C MET A 300 -8.42 -0.04 13.83
N LEU A 301 -8.25 -1.21 13.23
CA LEU A 301 -9.34 -2.11 12.89
C LEU A 301 -9.03 -3.49 13.45
N ARG A 302 -10.02 -4.15 14.07
CA ARG A 302 -9.82 -5.49 14.62
C ARG A 302 -9.69 -6.51 13.48
N CYS A 303 -8.73 -7.42 13.60
CA CYS A 303 -8.46 -8.45 12.59
C CYS A 303 -9.37 -9.68 12.76
N ALA A 304 -9.48 -10.51 11.72
CA ALA A 304 -10.12 -11.82 11.84
C ALA A 304 -9.49 -12.64 12.98
N PHE A 305 -10.30 -13.50 13.58
CA PHE A 305 -9.95 -14.36 14.69
C PHE A 305 -9.53 -13.65 15.99
N SER A 306 -9.57 -12.32 16.03
CA SER A 306 -9.32 -11.56 17.25
C SER A 306 -10.54 -11.58 18.18
N ALA A 307 -10.29 -11.89 19.45
CA ALA A 307 -11.25 -11.74 20.54
C ALA A 307 -11.36 -10.28 20.99
N LYS A 308 -12.56 -9.86 21.42
CA LYS A 308 -12.79 -8.57 22.07
C LYS A 308 -12.08 -8.55 23.43
N MET A 309 -11.40 -7.44 23.74
CA MET A 309 -10.85 -7.24 25.08
C MET A 309 -12.00 -7.18 26.12
N PRO A 310 -11.82 -7.77 27.31
CA PRO A 310 -12.77 -7.61 28.41
C PRO A 310 -12.89 -6.13 28.77
N SER A 311 -14.11 -5.63 28.96
CA SER A 311 -14.31 -4.26 29.44
C SER A 311 -14.15 -4.21 30.97
N ALA A 312 -13.83 -3.05 31.54
CA ALA A 312 -13.81 -2.88 32.99
C ALA A 312 -15.18 -3.13 33.66
N GLN A 313 -16.27 -3.02 32.88
CA GLN A 313 -17.63 -3.35 33.30
C GLN A 313 -17.93 -4.86 33.25
N ASP A 314 -17.10 -5.68 32.56
CA ASP A 314 -17.11 -7.14 32.68
C ASP A 314 -16.42 -7.54 34.01
N HIS A 315 -16.95 -7.08 35.15
CA HIS A 315 -16.37 -7.28 36.49
C HIS A 315 -16.17 -8.76 36.89
N ASN A 316 -16.77 -9.70 36.17
CA ASN A 316 -16.64 -11.13 36.40
C ASN A 316 -15.61 -11.84 35.50
N TYR A 317 -14.90 -11.13 34.61
CA TYR A 317 -13.99 -11.79 33.64
C TYR A 317 -12.84 -12.55 34.31
N HIS A 318 -12.42 -12.12 35.50
CA HIS A 318 -11.35 -12.79 36.26
C HIS A 318 -11.85 -13.76 37.34
N GLN A 319 -13.16 -13.81 37.63
CA GLN A 319 -13.70 -14.66 38.71
C GLN A 319 -14.52 -15.85 38.22
N GLN A 320 -14.76 -16.01 36.91
CA GLN A 320 -15.51 -17.15 36.39
C GLN A 320 -14.82 -17.85 35.20
N THR A 321 -14.14 -18.94 35.57
CA THR A 321 -14.24 -20.29 34.98
C THR A 321 -13.20 -20.79 33.96
N ASP A 322 -12.72 -21.98 34.31
CA ASP A 322 -12.06 -23.04 33.55
C ASP A 322 -12.79 -23.52 32.28
N ASN A 323 -13.59 -22.68 31.62
CA ASN A 323 -14.32 -23.07 30.42
C ASN A 323 -13.93 -22.18 29.23
N GLY A 324 -12.94 -22.65 28.45
CA GLY A 324 -12.47 -22.00 27.20
C GLY A 324 -13.56 -21.66 26.17
N ALA A 325 -14.78 -22.17 26.35
CA ALA A 325 -15.96 -21.86 25.56
C ALA A 325 -16.48 -20.41 25.71
N ALA A 326 -16.18 -19.69 26.79
CA ALA A 326 -16.65 -18.30 26.97
C ALA A 326 -15.77 -17.27 26.23
N ALA A 327 -14.45 -17.46 26.22
CA ALA A 327 -13.51 -16.62 25.45
C ALA A 327 -13.72 -16.75 23.92
N ALA A 328 -14.16 -17.93 23.46
CA ALA A 328 -14.51 -18.18 22.06
C ALA A 328 -15.73 -17.38 21.56
N ARG A 329 -16.57 -16.83 22.46
CA ARG A 329 -17.87 -16.21 22.09
C ARG A 329 -17.76 -14.79 21.54
N LYS A 330 -16.71 -14.02 21.85
CA LYS A 330 -16.61 -12.60 21.43
C LYS A 330 -15.54 -12.36 20.35
N ARG A 331 -15.42 -13.29 19.41
CA ARG A 331 -14.39 -13.26 18.36
C ARG A 331 -14.93 -12.79 17.02
N LEU A 332 -14.10 -12.08 16.26
CA LEU A 332 -14.38 -11.70 14.88
C LEU A 332 -14.13 -12.88 13.90
N VAL A 333 -15.12 -13.24 13.09
CA VAL A 333 -15.06 -14.37 12.14
C VAL A 333 -15.70 -14.00 10.80
N PRO A 334 -15.36 -14.67 9.69
CA PRO A 334 -16.08 -14.51 8.42
C PRO A 334 -17.58 -14.74 8.58
N LEU A 335 -18.38 -13.82 8.07
CA LEU A 335 -19.83 -13.99 7.98
C LEU A 335 -20.13 -14.97 6.85
N VAL A 336 -20.86 -16.05 7.17
CA VAL A 336 -21.17 -17.13 6.19
C VAL A 336 -22.66 -17.43 6.09
N THR A 337 -23.47 -16.84 6.96
CA THR A 337 -24.91 -17.04 7.02
C THR A 337 -25.62 -15.70 7.09
N ALA A 338 -26.72 -15.57 6.35
CA ALA A 338 -27.67 -14.47 6.39
C ALA A 338 -29.09 -15.01 6.21
N SER A 339 -30.07 -14.26 6.71
CA SER A 339 -31.50 -14.53 6.51
C SER A 339 -31.97 -14.00 5.15
N ASP A 340 -31.41 -12.89 4.69
CA ASP A 340 -31.65 -12.35 3.36
C ASP A 340 -31.08 -13.28 2.26
N PRO A 341 -31.89 -13.76 1.29
CA PRO A 341 -31.43 -14.70 0.26
C PRO A 341 -30.34 -14.14 -0.67
N ALA A 342 -30.39 -12.86 -1.02
CA ALA A 342 -29.43 -12.24 -1.93
C ALA A 342 -28.08 -12.04 -1.24
N LEU A 343 -28.10 -11.63 0.04
CA LEU A 343 -26.90 -11.60 0.87
C LEU A 343 -26.34 -13.01 1.08
N GLN A 344 -27.18 -14.00 1.38
CA GLN A 344 -26.75 -15.39 1.56
C GLN A 344 -26.05 -15.94 0.32
N GLN A 345 -26.53 -15.62 -0.89
CA GLN A 345 -25.86 -16.02 -2.13
C GLN A 345 -24.42 -15.46 -2.19
N ARG A 346 -24.26 -14.15 -1.99
CA ARG A 346 -22.93 -13.48 -1.98
C ARG A 346 -21.99 -14.06 -0.92
N LEU A 347 -22.52 -14.32 0.28
CA LEU A 347 -21.75 -14.92 1.36
C LEU A 347 -21.35 -16.37 1.03
N SER A 348 -22.19 -17.13 0.33
CA SER A 348 -21.89 -18.50 -0.08
C SER A 348 -20.77 -18.55 -1.13
N GLU A 349 -20.81 -17.65 -2.11
CA GLU A 349 -19.75 -17.48 -3.10
C GLU A 349 -18.43 -17.08 -2.43
N THR A 350 -18.47 -16.09 -1.54
CA THR A 350 -17.32 -15.65 -0.74
C THR A 350 -16.76 -16.81 0.09
N ALA A 351 -17.62 -17.54 0.81
CA ALA A 351 -17.22 -18.68 1.63
C ALA A 351 -16.59 -19.80 0.80
N SER A 352 -17.04 -20.02 -0.45
CA SER A 352 -16.45 -21.01 -1.34
C SER A 352 -14.98 -20.69 -1.65
N VAL A 353 -14.66 -19.41 -1.89
CA VAL A 353 -13.29 -18.93 -2.10
C VAL A 353 -12.48 -18.99 -0.80
N LEU A 354 -13.04 -18.54 0.32
CA LEU A 354 -12.34 -18.60 1.61
C LEU A 354 -11.96 -20.03 2.00
N ARG A 355 -12.78 -21.04 1.65
CA ARG A 355 -12.48 -22.46 1.91
C ARG A 355 -11.31 -23.01 1.11
N THR A 356 -10.89 -22.35 0.02
CA THR A 356 -9.67 -22.72 -0.71
C THR A 356 -8.41 -22.09 -0.13
N MET A 357 -8.55 -21.14 0.80
CA MET A 357 -7.46 -20.41 1.44
C MET A 357 -7.07 -21.04 2.78
N THR A 358 -5.83 -20.80 3.23
CA THR A 358 -5.40 -21.09 4.60
C THR A 358 -5.89 -20.00 5.57
N ASP A 359 -6.01 -20.28 6.86
CA ASP A 359 -6.42 -19.26 7.84
C ASP A 359 -5.44 -18.06 7.92
N PRO A 360 -4.11 -18.23 7.74
CA PRO A 360 -3.20 -17.09 7.58
C PRO A 360 -3.55 -16.18 6.40
N GLU A 361 -3.99 -16.73 5.26
CA GLU A 361 -4.45 -15.93 4.12
C GLU A 361 -5.74 -15.17 4.47
N VAL A 362 -6.70 -15.82 5.12
CA VAL A 362 -7.93 -15.16 5.59
C VAL A 362 -7.61 -14.04 6.59
N LEU A 363 -6.68 -14.27 7.53
CA LEU A 363 -6.24 -13.26 8.48
C LEU A 363 -5.53 -12.09 7.78
N GLU A 364 -4.66 -12.37 6.82
CA GLU A 364 -3.90 -11.34 6.10
C GLU A 364 -4.80 -10.40 5.28
N LEU A 365 -5.92 -10.89 4.73
CA LEU A 365 -6.95 -10.04 4.11
C LEU A 365 -7.46 -8.95 5.08
N THR A 366 -7.44 -9.22 6.39
CA THR A 366 -7.90 -8.28 7.43
C THR A 366 -6.84 -7.31 7.91
N PHE A 367 -5.58 -7.44 7.48
CA PHE A 367 -4.55 -6.46 7.79
C PHE A 367 -4.80 -5.14 7.07
N VAL A 368 -5.54 -5.15 5.96
CA VAL A 368 -5.92 -4.02 5.08
C VAL A 368 -4.78 -3.18 4.54
N THR A 369 -3.58 -3.24 5.10
CA THR A 369 -2.38 -2.56 4.68
C THR A 369 -1.57 -3.49 3.81
N ARG A 370 -0.96 -2.94 2.76
CA ARG A 370 -0.15 -3.71 1.82
C ARG A 370 1.33 -3.49 2.11
N HIS A 371 2.06 -4.60 2.19
CA HIS A 371 3.50 -4.56 2.41
C HIS A 371 4.26 -4.27 1.11
N LEU A 372 5.30 -3.45 1.20
CA LEU A 372 6.27 -3.19 0.14
C LEU A 372 7.60 -3.84 0.51
N ASP A 373 7.86 -5.06 0.04
CA ASP A 373 9.19 -5.64 0.15
C ASP A 373 10.17 -4.86 -0.74
N ALA A 374 11.16 -4.21 -0.11
CA ALA A 374 12.08 -3.33 -0.79
C ALA A 374 13.49 -3.92 -0.98
N ASP A 375 13.88 -4.92 -0.17
CA ASP A 375 15.23 -5.49 -0.25
C ASP A 375 15.32 -6.60 -1.30
N ALA A 376 16.01 -6.28 -2.41
CA ALA A 376 16.24 -7.21 -3.52
C ALA A 376 16.95 -8.50 -3.08
N LYS A 377 17.78 -8.47 -2.04
CA LYS A 377 18.46 -9.68 -1.52
C LYS A 377 17.47 -10.62 -0.84
N VAL A 378 16.56 -10.06 -0.05
CA VAL A 378 15.51 -10.82 0.65
C VAL A 378 14.55 -11.44 -0.35
N ILE A 379 14.08 -10.65 -1.33
CA ILE A 379 13.26 -11.12 -2.45
C ILE A 379 13.93 -12.29 -3.18
N LYS A 380 15.22 -12.15 -3.51
CA LYS A 380 15.97 -13.22 -4.18
C LYS A 380 16.08 -14.49 -3.32
N ALA A 381 16.31 -14.33 -2.02
CA ALA A 381 16.39 -15.45 -1.09
C ALA A 381 15.04 -16.18 -0.94
N ALA A 382 13.95 -15.43 -0.76
CA ALA A 382 12.59 -15.97 -0.68
C ALA A 382 12.21 -16.72 -1.97
N ARG A 383 12.49 -16.13 -3.13
CA ARG A 383 12.25 -16.78 -4.44
C ARG A 383 13.05 -18.08 -4.60
N LYS A 384 14.32 -18.10 -4.17
CA LYS A 384 15.16 -19.31 -4.20
C LYS A 384 14.56 -20.41 -3.33
N HIS A 385 14.12 -20.05 -2.12
CA HIS A 385 13.48 -20.99 -1.20
C HIS A 385 12.16 -21.53 -1.77
N ALA A 386 11.27 -20.67 -2.26
CA ALA A 386 10.03 -21.06 -2.95
C ALA A 386 10.29 -22.04 -4.10
N THR A 387 11.28 -21.74 -4.95
CA THR A 387 11.66 -22.62 -6.06
C THR A 387 12.10 -24.01 -5.58
N SER A 388 12.78 -24.08 -4.43
CA SER A 388 13.21 -25.34 -3.82
C SER A 388 12.02 -26.16 -3.30
N LEU A 389 11.04 -25.51 -2.66
CA LEU A 389 9.84 -26.19 -2.15
C LEU A 389 9.01 -26.79 -3.28
N LEU A 390 9.01 -26.14 -4.44
CA LEU A 390 8.20 -26.51 -5.61
C LEU A 390 8.98 -27.34 -6.63
N ALA A 391 10.13 -27.93 -6.27
CA ALA A 391 11.00 -28.62 -7.22
C ALA A 391 10.27 -29.74 -8.00
N HIS A 392 9.36 -30.46 -7.34
CA HIS A 392 8.56 -31.53 -7.94
C HIS A 392 7.49 -31.04 -8.92
N GLU A 393 7.10 -29.76 -8.87
CA GLU A 393 6.11 -29.15 -9.77
C GLU A 393 6.76 -28.47 -10.98
N SER A 394 8.07 -28.64 -11.18
CA SER A 394 8.82 -27.94 -12.23
C SER A 394 8.46 -28.40 -13.64
N ASP A 395 8.11 -29.68 -13.79
CA ASP A 395 7.77 -30.32 -15.07
C ASP A 395 6.26 -30.51 -15.28
N ALA A 396 5.44 -29.83 -14.46
CA ALA A 396 3.98 -29.92 -14.58
C ALA A 396 3.50 -29.40 -15.96
N PRO A 397 2.51 -30.05 -16.59
CA PRO A 397 1.97 -29.62 -17.87
C PRO A 397 1.51 -28.15 -17.85
N ALA A 398 1.55 -27.51 -19.02
CA ALA A 398 1.01 -26.17 -19.16
C ALA A 398 -0.48 -26.13 -18.76
N GLU A 399 -0.87 -25.07 -18.06
CA GLU A 399 -2.23 -24.83 -17.56
C GLU A 399 -2.72 -25.82 -16.49
N SER A 400 -1.86 -26.70 -15.99
CA SER A 400 -2.22 -27.60 -14.89
C SER A 400 -2.40 -26.83 -13.58
N ALA A 401 -3.15 -27.42 -12.65
CA ALA A 401 -3.35 -26.85 -11.32
C ALA A 401 -2.02 -26.65 -10.57
N GLU A 402 -1.07 -27.57 -10.75
CA GLU A 402 0.28 -27.48 -10.18
C GLU A 402 1.07 -26.33 -10.79
N GLN A 403 1.01 -26.13 -12.12
CA GLN A 403 1.69 -25.00 -12.75
C GLN A 403 1.12 -23.65 -12.26
N LEU A 404 -0.21 -23.56 -12.14
CA LEU A 404 -0.89 -22.38 -11.61
C LEU A 404 -0.53 -22.15 -10.14
N HIS A 405 -0.46 -23.20 -9.33
CA HIS A 405 -0.03 -23.13 -7.93
C HIS A 405 1.42 -22.65 -7.82
N ARG A 406 2.35 -23.31 -8.52
CA ARG A 406 3.77 -22.95 -8.58
C ARG A 406 3.97 -21.48 -8.91
N ALA A 407 3.33 -21.03 -9.98
CA ALA A 407 3.49 -19.66 -10.40
C ALA A 407 2.90 -18.67 -9.38
N ALA A 408 1.89 -19.05 -8.58
CA ALA A 408 1.24 -18.15 -7.62
C ALA A 408 2.14 -17.93 -6.41
N VAL A 409 2.78 -19.00 -5.94
CA VAL A 409 3.82 -18.94 -4.92
C VAL A 409 5.00 -18.09 -5.41
N LEU A 410 5.48 -18.31 -6.63
CA LEU A 410 6.60 -17.54 -7.17
C LEU A 410 6.25 -16.05 -7.35
N ASP A 411 5.01 -15.73 -7.70
CA ASP A 411 4.53 -14.34 -7.81
C ASP A 411 4.53 -13.62 -6.46
N ALA A 412 4.11 -14.30 -5.38
CA ALA A 412 4.15 -13.76 -4.02
C ALA A 412 5.58 -13.46 -3.51
N THR A 413 6.62 -13.98 -4.18
CA THR A 413 8.01 -13.63 -3.90
C THR A 413 8.52 -12.45 -4.72
N THR A 414 7.69 -11.86 -5.58
CA THR A 414 8.10 -10.73 -6.43
C THR A 414 7.86 -9.39 -5.75
N ARG A 415 8.56 -8.37 -6.23
CA ARG A 415 8.29 -7.00 -5.82
C ARG A 415 7.01 -6.52 -6.51
N HIS A 416 5.94 -6.33 -5.75
CA HIS A 416 4.70 -5.78 -6.29
C HIS A 416 4.89 -4.34 -6.77
N ARG A 417 4.37 -4.05 -7.97
CA ARG A 417 4.11 -2.68 -8.42
C ARG A 417 2.66 -2.36 -8.12
N PHE A 418 2.43 -1.31 -7.33
CA PHE A 418 1.08 -0.88 -7.03
C PHE A 418 0.56 0.10 -8.10
N LYS A 419 -0.67 -0.11 -8.53
CA LYS A 419 -1.52 0.91 -9.13
C LYS A 419 -2.30 1.57 -7.98
N LEU A 420 -1.93 2.82 -7.67
CA LEU A 420 -2.51 3.52 -6.52
C LEU A 420 -3.72 4.35 -6.93
N ILE A 421 -4.86 4.09 -6.29
CA ILE A 421 -6.04 4.94 -6.32
C ILE A 421 -5.78 6.11 -5.37
N ARG A 422 -5.72 7.32 -5.92
CA ARG A 422 -5.47 8.55 -5.18
C ARG A 422 -6.80 9.32 -5.04
N PRO A 423 -6.88 10.29 -4.10
CA PRO A 423 -8.09 11.11 -3.91
C PRO A 423 -8.67 11.73 -5.19
N ARG A 424 -7.80 12.15 -6.14
CA ARG A 424 -8.22 12.72 -7.43
C ARG A 424 -9.08 11.77 -8.27
N GLN A 425 -8.82 10.47 -8.22
CA GLN A 425 -9.62 9.47 -8.96
C GLN A 425 -10.97 9.22 -8.28
N ILE A 426 -11.09 9.50 -6.98
CA ILE A 426 -12.33 9.29 -6.22
C ILE A 426 -13.25 10.48 -6.42
N MET A 427 -12.77 11.69 -6.12
CA MET A 427 -13.58 12.92 -6.17
C MET A 427 -13.80 13.42 -7.61
N GLY A 428 -13.06 12.87 -8.58
CA GLY A 428 -13.06 13.31 -9.97
C GLY A 428 -12.22 14.57 -10.21
N PRO A 429 -11.98 14.92 -11.49
CA PRO A 429 -11.12 16.04 -11.89
C PRO A 429 -11.63 17.41 -11.44
N GLN A 430 -12.94 17.56 -11.20
CA GLN A 430 -13.55 18.83 -10.80
C GLN A 430 -13.42 19.13 -9.30
N ALA A 431 -13.42 18.11 -8.44
CA ALA A 431 -13.40 18.31 -6.99
C ALA A 431 -11.98 18.41 -6.39
N THR A 432 -10.93 18.11 -7.17
CA THR A 432 -9.53 18.34 -6.77
C THR A 432 -9.03 19.75 -7.05
N GLN A 433 -9.84 20.60 -7.70
CA GLN A 433 -9.57 22.01 -7.80
C GLN A 433 -10.05 22.71 -6.53
N ALA A 434 -9.30 22.57 -5.44
CA ALA A 434 -9.16 23.71 -4.55
C ALA A 434 -8.44 24.78 -5.37
N VAL A 435 -9.21 25.58 -6.12
CA VAL A 435 -8.69 26.69 -6.92
C VAL A 435 -8.12 27.67 -5.91
N GLU A 436 -6.80 27.71 -5.79
CA GLU A 436 -6.13 28.78 -5.06
C GLU A 436 -6.33 30.06 -5.86
N TYR A 437 -6.85 31.10 -5.22
CA TYR A 437 -6.99 32.42 -5.80
C TYR A 437 -5.87 33.30 -5.27
N ASP A 438 -5.28 34.13 -6.13
CA ASP A 438 -4.30 35.13 -5.70
C ASP A 438 -4.99 36.26 -4.92
N ALA A 439 -4.19 37.21 -4.40
CA ALA A 439 -4.72 38.36 -3.66
C ALA A 439 -5.64 39.28 -4.49
N TYR A 440 -5.71 39.07 -5.80
CA TYR A 440 -6.53 39.82 -6.76
C TYR A 440 -7.72 39.00 -7.28
N GLY A 441 -7.93 37.78 -6.76
CA GLY A 441 -9.04 36.91 -7.15
C GLY A 441 -8.84 36.14 -8.45
N ASN A 442 -7.63 36.11 -9.03
CA ASN A 442 -7.32 35.30 -10.20
C ASN A 442 -6.95 33.87 -9.81
N VAL A 443 -7.25 32.92 -10.68
CA VAL A 443 -6.85 31.52 -10.51
C VAL A 443 -5.32 31.40 -10.52
N VAL A 444 -4.75 30.88 -9.44
CA VAL A 444 -3.32 30.58 -9.34
C VAL A 444 -3.02 29.34 -10.18
N PRO A 445 -2.08 29.41 -11.15
CA PRO A 445 -1.65 28.25 -11.91
C PRO A 445 -1.21 27.10 -10.98
N PRO A 446 -1.41 25.81 -11.32
CA PRO A 446 -0.99 24.68 -10.48
C PRO A 446 0.48 24.72 -10.05
N PHE A 447 1.33 25.29 -10.90
CA PHE A 447 2.74 25.53 -10.62
C PHE A 447 2.95 26.50 -9.45
N LEU A 448 2.06 27.46 -9.25
CA LEU A 448 2.19 28.56 -8.30
C LEU A 448 1.47 28.32 -6.96
N THR A 449 0.83 27.15 -6.80
CA THR A 449 0.12 26.77 -5.56
C THR A 449 1.03 26.63 -4.34
N GLU A 450 0.49 26.86 -3.14
CA GLU A 450 1.21 26.69 -1.87
C GLU A 450 1.69 25.24 -1.67
N ALA A 451 0.90 24.24 -2.06
CA ALA A 451 1.32 22.84 -2.00
C ALA A 451 2.56 22.56 -2.89
N ALA A 452 2.62 23.19 -4.06
CA ALA A 452 3.72 23.02 -4.99
C ALA A 452 4.96 23.83 -4.57
N LYS A 453 4.76 25.00 -3.94
CA LYS A 453 5.81 25.82 -3.32
C LYS A 453 6.64 25.05 -2.29
N TRP A 454 5.99 24.36 -1.35
CA TRP A 454 6.71 23.59 -0.31
C TRP A 454 7.41 22.35 -0.84
N ARG A 455 6.82 21.68 -1.83
CA ARG A 455 7.48 20.55 -2.52
C ARG A 455 8.76 21.02 -3.22
N ARG A 456 8.69 22.16 -3.92
CA ARG A 456 9.83 22.75 -4.62
C ARG A 456 10.88 23.30 -3.67
N PHE A 457 10.48 23.88 -2.53
CA PHE A 457 11.39 24.29 -1.46
C PHE A 457 12.28 23.13 -1.00
N LYS A 458 11.70 21.95 -0.75
CA LYS A 458 12.46 20.74 -0.39
C LYS A 458 13.46 20.34 -1.48
N ALA A 459 13.08 20.44 -2.75
CA ALA A 459 13.96 20.10 -3.87
C ALA A 459 15.14 21.09 -4.00
N VAL A 460 14.89 22.41 -3.93
CA VAL A 460 15.96 23.41 -4.08
C VAL A 460 16.87 23.48 -2.87
N THR A 461 16.38 23.23 -1.66
CA THR A 461 17.24 23.19 -0.45
C THR A 461 18.18 21.99 -0.47
N ALA A 462 17.72 20.83 -0.98
CA ALA A 462 18.59 19.67 -1.21
C ALA A 462 19.72 20.00 -2.21
N LYS A 463 19.41 20.69 -3.31
CA LYS A 463 20.42 21.18 -4.26
C LYS A 463 21.33 22.25 -3.64
N LEU A 464 20.79 23.24 -2.93
CA LEU A 464 21.58 24.31 -2.31
C LEU A 464 22.66 23.77 -1.36
N ARG A 465 22.34 22.68 -0.63
CA ARG A 465 23.28 21.99 0.25
C ARG A 465 24.47 21.39 -0.50
N THR A 466 24.37 21.08 -1.79
CA THR A 466 25.47 20.53 -2.60
C THR A 466 26.31 21.58 -3.33
N LEU A 467 25.96 22.87 -3.28
CA LEU A 467 26.82 23.94 -3.85
C LEU A 467 28.21 23.98 -3.19
N PRO A 468 29.28 24.27 -3.94
CA PRO A 468 30.63 24.32 -3.40
C PRO A 468 30.83 25.50 -2.43
N PRO A 469 31.78 25.43 -1.49
CA PRO A 469 32.00 26.48 -0.48
C PRO A 469 32.23 27.88 -1.04
N ARG A 470 32.94 27.98 -2.18
CA ARG A 470 33.17 29.24 -2.92
C ARG A 470 31.90 30.03 -3.25
N ALA A 471 30.75 29.35 -3.35
CA ALA A 471 29.46 29.99 -3.60
C ALA A 471 29.05 30.96 -2.48
N ALA A 472 29.39 30.65 -1.23
CA ALA A 472 29.01 31.46 -0.07
C ALA A 472 30.01 32.61 0.20
N GLU A 473 31.21 32.54 -0.37
CA GLU A 473 32.24 33.57 -0.24
C GLU A 473 31.84 34.86 -0.97
N SER A 474 31.34 34.74 -2.20
CA SER A 474 30.81 35.88 -2.97
C SER A 474 29.66 36.56 -2.22
N TYR A 475 29.79 37.87 -1.97
CA TYR A 475 28.75 38.64 -1.29
C TYR A 475 27.45 38.71 -2.10
N ASP A 476 27.55 38.87 -3.41
CA ASP A 476 26.39 38.93 -4.30
C ASP A 476 25.61 37.60 -4.30
N VAL A 477 26.31 36.48 -4.47
CA VAL A 477 25.69 35.14 -4.43
C VAL A 477 25.08 34.85 -3.06
N TRP A 478 25.80 35.17 -1.98
CA TRP A 478 25.32 34.97 -0.62
C TRP A 478 24.02 35.73 -0.31
N VAL A 479 23.94 37.00 -0.72
CA VAL A 479 22.72 37.82 -0.56
C VAL A 479 21.59 37.31 -1.45
N ARG A 480 21.85 36.99 -2.72
CA ARG A 480 20.81 36.51 -3.65
C ARG A 480 20.24 35.15 -3.23
N VAL A 481 21.06 34.25 -2.70
CA VAL A 481 20.58 32.99 -2.09
C VAL A 481 19.68 33.29 -0.89
N GLY A 482 20.07 34.22 -0.02
CA GLY A 482 19.26 34.65 1.12
C GLY A 482 17.91 35.20 0.70
N LEU A 483 17.88 36.12 -0.26
CA LEU A 483 16.66 36.71 -0.81
C LEU A 483 15.78 35.66 -1.49
N ALA A 484 16.38 34.75 -2.27
CA ALA A 484 15.67 33.69 -2.96
C ALA A 484 14.99 32.71 -1.98
N LEU A 485 15.65 32.38 -0.86
CA LEU A 485 15.07 31.59 0.22
C LEU A 485 13.97 32.38 0.94
N HIS A 486 14.21 33.64 1.28
CA HIS A 486 13.24 34.51 1.95
C HIS A 486 11.93 34.66 1.17
N ASN A 487 11.98 34.61 -0.16
CA ASN A 487 10.78 34.61 -1.01
C ASN A 487 9.88 33.37 -0.81
N PHE A 488 10.38 32.25 -0.30
CA PHE A 488 9.54 31.09 0.05
C PHE A 488 8.79 31.31 1.36
N SER A 489 9.46 31.73 2.43
CA SER A 489 8.82 32.08 3.71
C SER A 489 9.77 32.88 4.59
N ASN A 490 9.22 33.64 5.54
CA ASN A 490 9.96 34.35 6.59
C ASN A 490 10.05 33.53 7.89
N GLU A 491 9.58 32.29 7.88
CA GLU A 491 9.69 31.41 9.05
C GLU A 491 11.14 31.01 9.33
N ASP A 492 11.42 30.74 10.61
CA ASP A 492 12.77 30.39 11.08
C ASP A 492 13.34 29.15 10.37
N HIS A 493 12.49 28.21 9.95
CA HIS A 493 12.95 27.00 9.26
C HIS A 493 13.61 27.29 7.90
N VAL A 494 13.21 28.37 7.21
CA VAL A 494 13.83 28.82 5.95
C VAL A 494 15.11 29.59 6.23
N PHE A 495 15.10 30.43 7.27
CA PHE A 495 16.30 31.12 7.75
C PHE A 495 17.42 30.14 8.10
N GLU A 496 17.10 29.00 8.74
CA GLU A 496 18.11 27.97 9.04
C GLU A 496 18.78 27.38 7.80
N GLU A 497 18.08 27.28 6.65
CA GLU A 497 18.74 26.85 5.41
C GLU A 497 19.74 27.88 4.89
N TRP A 498 19.41 29.18 5.03
CA TRP A 498 20.36 30.23 4.67
C TRP A 498 21.56 30.27 5.63
N VAL A 499 21.34 30.05 6.92
CA VAL A 499 22.43 29.88 7.91
C VAL A 499 23.34 28.71 7.52
N ARG A 500 22.77 27.55 7.18
CA ARG A 500 23.55 26.38 6.74
C ARG A 500 24.36 26.64 5.48
N PHE A 501 23.79 27.39 4.53
CA PHE A 501 24.54 27.82 3.35
C PHE A 501 25.69 28.78 3.73
N SER A 502 25.42 29.73 4.63
CA SER A 502 26.37 30.74 5.08
C SER A 502 27.56 30.14 5.83
N LEU A 503 27.34 29.05 6.60
CA LEU A 503 28.39 28.30 7.30
C LEU A 503 29.49 27.76 6.37
N LYS A 504 29.23 27.65 5.07
CA LYS A 504 30.23 27.22 4.09
C LYS A 504 31.35 28.27 3.88
N SER A 505 31.14 29.52 4.30
CA SER A 505 32.16 30.58 4.30
C SER A 505 32.46 31.00 5.76
N PRO A 506 33.28 30.23 6.49
CA PRO A 506 33.52 30.46 7.92
C PRO A 506 34.20 31.79 8.23
N LEU A 507 34.93 32.38 7.27
CA LEU A 507 35.58 33.68 7.40
C LEU A 507 34.60 34.87 7.40
N LYS A 508 33.40 34.68 6.85
CA LYS A 508 32.37 35.72 6.67
C LYS A 508 31.11 35.48 7.50
N TYR A 509 30.92 34.24 7.98
CA TYR A 509 29.75 33.85 8.72
C TYR A 509 29.70 34.49 10.11
N SER A 510 28.62 35.21 10.37
CA SER A 510 28.14 35.51 11.71
C SER A 510 26.63 35.35 11.72
N ARG A 511 26.10 34.57 12.66
CA ARG A 511 24.66 34.32 12.78
C ARG A 511 23.88 35.61 13.02
N GLU A 512 24.46 36.53 13.79
CA GLU A 512 23.90 37.86 14.05
C GLU A 512 23.85 38.71 12.78
N VAL A 513 24.90 38.66 11.95
CA VAL A 513 24.94 39.35 10.65
C VAL A 513 23.91 38.76 9.69
N CYS A 514 23.77 37.43 9.65
CA CYS A 514 22.74 36.76 8.87
C CYS A 514 21.35 37.23 9.32
N ARG A 515 21.06 37.24 10.63
CA ARG A 515 19.74 37.68 11.13
C ARG A 515 19.46 39.15 10.85
N LYS A 516 20.45 40.04 11.03
CA LYS A 516 20.32 41.46 10.67
C LYS A 516 20.01 41.65 9.20
N LYS A 517 20.68 40.88 8.31
CA LYS A 517 20.43 40.94 6.87
C LYS A 517 19.09 40.30 6.48
N TRP A 518 18.68 39.22 7.14
CA TRP A 518 17.38 38.58 6.93
C TRP A 518 16.23 39.57 7.15
N MET A 519 16.31 40.36 8.22
CA MET A 519 15.30 41.39 8.53
C MET A 519 15.29 42.57 7.55
N GLN A 520 16.34 42.74 6.74
CA GLN A 520 16.40 43.78 5.70
C GLN A 520 15.78 43.33 4.38
N PHE A 521 15.46 42.04 4.22
CA PHE A 521 14.82 41.55 3.00
C PHE A 521 13.36 41.97 2.98
N GLU A 522 13.00 42.83 2.02
CA GLU A 522 11.62 43.19 1.77
C GLU A 522 10.91 42.03 1.06
N ARG A 523 9.75 41.63 1.60
CA ARG A 523 8.90 40.60 0.99
C ARG A 523 7.77 41.26 0.24
N ASN A 524 7.55 40.79 -0.99
CA ASN A 524 6.27 40.93 -1.65
C ASN A 524 5.64 39.53 -1.73
N PRO A 525 4.51 39.26 -1.03
CA PRO A 525 3.95 37.92 -0.81
C PRO A 525 3.39 37.22 -2.07
N ASP A 526 3.62 37.79 -3.24
CA ASP A 526 3.22 37.28 -4.55
C ASP A 526 3.89 35.93 -4.92
N ALA A 527 3.09 35.04 -5.53
CA ALA A 527 3.50 33.74 -6.04
C ALA A 527 4.64 33.84 -7.08
N LEU A 528 4.71 34.93 -7.84
CA LEU A 528 5.78 35.16 -8.80
C LEU A 528 7.15 35.34 -8.14
N ASN A 529 7.20 35.88 -6.91
CA ASN A 529 8.46 36.14 -6.23
C ASN A 529 9.11 34.86 -5.70
N TRP A 530 8.32 33.92 -5.16
CA TRP A 530 8.87 32.62 -4.75
C TRP A 530 9.26 31.78 -5.97
N ARG A 531 8.57 31.90 -7.11
CA ARG A 531 9.01 31.29 -8.39
C ARG A 531 10.36 31.82 -8.84
N ARG A 532 10.58 33.14 -8.77
CA ARG A 532 11.91 33.75 -9.05
C ARG A 532 12.98 33.20 -8.12
N GLY A 533 12.67 33.06 -6.82
CA GLY A 533 13.55 32.43 -5.84
C GLY A 533 13.88 30.98 -6.19
N PHE A 534 12.86 30.18 -6.55
CA PHE A 534 13.03 28.81 -7.02
C PHE A 534 13.96 28.72 -8.23
N ASN A 535 13.71 29.51 -9.28
CA ASN A 535 14.53 29.51 -10.50
C ASN A 535 15.99 29.91 -10.20
N TYR A 536 16.20 30.89 -9.32
CA TYR A 536 17.54 31.29 -8.94
C TYR A 536 18.31 30.14 -8.27
N LEU A 537 17.71 29.49 -7.27
CA LEU A 537 18.32 28.40 -6.51
C LEU A 537 18.46 27.10 -7.31
N ASN A 538 17.54 26.85 -8.23
CA ASN A 538 17.52 25.61 -9.01
C ASN A 538 18.51 25.63 -10.18
N SER A 539 18.71 26.79 -10.84
CA SER A 539 19.50 26.87 -12.08
C SER A 539 20.46 28.07 -12.15
N THR A 540 20.05 29.27 -11.75
CA THR A 540 20.85 30.47 -12.02
C THR A 540 22.14 30.52 -11.20
N VAL A 541 22.06 30.21 -9.90
CA VAL A 541 23.24 30.21 -9.02
C VAL A 541 24.29 29.20 -9.47
N TRP A 542 23.86 28.08 -10.07
CA TRP A 542 24.74 27.03 -10.59
C TRP A 542 25.51 27.41 -11.84
N ARG A 543 25.07 28.46 -12.56
CA ARG A 543 25.83 29.01 -13.69
C ARG A 543 26.82 30.09 -13.24
N GLN A 544 26.66 30.63 -12.03
CA GLN A 544 27.48 31.71 -11.47
C GLN A 544 28.63 31.21 -10.58
N VAL A 545 28.60 29.93 -10.21
CA VAL A 545 29.49 29.26 -9.26
C VAL A 545 30.20 28.11 -9.96
#